data_AF-A0A529U8K5-F1
#
_entry.id   AF-A0A529U8K5-F1
#
_cell.length_a   1.000
_cell.length_b   1.000
_cell.length_c   1.000
_cell.angle_alpha   90.00
_cell.angle_beta   90.00
_cell.angle_gamma   90.00
#
_symmetry.space_group_name_H-M   'P 1'
#
loop_
_entity.id
_entity.type
_entity.pdbx_description
1 polymer ?
#
loop_
_entity_poly.entity_id
_entity_poly.type
_entity_poly.pdbx_seq_one_letter_code
_entity_poly.pdbx_strand_id
1 'polypeptide(L)' 'TYDQKHVARLGHLYDCIAYGPGILDLAHRSDEWVGIADMVESAKVMAIGLNVLLRGTTG' A
#
# COMPACT_ATOMS: atom_id res chain seq x y z
N THR A 1 3.28 -0.44 8.69
CA THR A 1 3.74 -0.35 10.11
C THR A 1 5.24 -0.59 10.31
N TYR A 2 5.96 -1.31 9.44
CA TYR A 2 7.44 -1.18 9.33
C TYR A 2 7.78 -0.20 8.21
N ASP A 3 7.22 -0.38 7.02
CA ASP A 3 7.52 0.42 5.82
C ASP A 3 7.13 1.89 5.97
N GLN A 4 5.96 2.17 6.56
CA GLN A 4 5.55 3.54 6.85
C GLN A 4 6.57 4.29 7.73
N LYS A 5 7.24 3.58 8.66
CA LYS A 5 8.29 4.20 9.50
C LYS A 5 9.52 4.53 8.65
N HIS A 6 9.90 3.70 7.68
CA HIS A 6 11.00 4.01 6.76
C HIS A 6 10.69 5.22 5.89
N VAL A 7 9.50 5.24 5.26
CA VAL A 7 9.05 6.34 4.40
C VAL A 7 9.02 7.67 5.19
N ALA A 8 8.40 7.66 6.38
CA ALA A 8 8.24 8.89 7.16
C ALA A 8 9.52 9.32 7.90
N ARG A 9 10.25 8.39 8.54
CA ARG A 9 11.36 8.72 9.46
C ARG A 9 12.75 8.66 8.85
N LEU A 10 12.98 7.80 7.85
CA LEU A 10 14.25 7.78 7.12
C LEU A 10 14.17 8.58 5.83
N GLY A 11 13.02 8.51 5.14
CA GLY A 11 12.79 9.22 3.88
C GLY A 11 12.30 10.66 4.05
N HIS A 12 11.77 11.02 5.23
CA HIS A 12 11.14 12.33 5.50
C HIS A 12 9.98 12.67 4.52
N LEU A 13 9.32 11.64 3.97
CA LEU A 13 8.21 11.77 3.02
C LEU A 13 6.88 11.69 3.76
N TYR A 14 6.38 12.83 4.24
CA TYR A 14 5.17 12.89 5.06
C TYR A 14 3.88 12.74 4.26
N ASP A 15 3.89 13.12 2.98
CA ASP A 15 2.76 12.97 2.05
C ASP A 15 2.76 11.62 1.32
N CYS A 16 3.43 10.62 1.89
CA CYS A 16 3.58 9.29 1.31
C CYS A 16 3.15 8.22 2.31
N ILE A 17 2.45 7.20 1.81
CA ILE A 17 2.04 6.06 2.60
C ILE A 17 2.53 4.75 1.99
N ALA A 18 2.84 3.79 2.85
CA ALA A 18 3.01 2.39 2.49
C ALA A 18 1.66 1.69 2.52
N TYR A 19 1.26 1.10 1.39
CA TYR A 19 0.00 0.38 1.22
C TYR A 19 0.19 -0.83 0.32
N GLY A 20 -0.45 -1.93 0.68
CA GLY A 20 -0.47 -3.18 -0.07
C GLY A 20 -1.20 -4.26 0.72
N PRO A 21 -1.73 -5.30 0.06
CA PRO A 21 -2.31 -6.45 0.73
C PRO A 21 -1.18 -7.41 1.16
N GLY A 22 -1.50 -8.34 2.04
CA GLY A 22 -0.52 -9.30 2.56
C GLY A 22 -0.68 -9.50 4.06
N ILE A 23 -0.32 -10.69 4.53
CA ILE A 23 -0.41 -11.03 5.94
C ILE A 23 0.90 -10.62 6.60
N LEU A 24 0.88 -9.52 7.37
CA LEU A 24 2.08 -8.93 7.95
C LEU A 24 2.84 -9.92 8.86
N ASP A 25 2.12 -10.80 9.55
CA ASP A 25 2.72 -11.80 10.44
C ASP A 25 3.51 -12.88 9.68
N LEU A 26 3.21 -13.07 8.39
CA LEU A 26 3.92 -13.99 7.50
C LEU A 26 5.04 -13.32 6.70
N ALA A 27 5.19 -11.99 6.80
CA ALA A 27 6.23 -11.27 6.06
C ALA A 27 7.64 -11.80 6.43
N HIS A 28 8.47 -12.05 5.41
CA HIS A 28 9.80 -12.66 5.52
C HIS A 28 9.82 -14.11 6.06
N ARG A 29 8.68 -14.82 6.00
CA ARG A 29 8.61 -16.25 6.31
C ARG A 29 8.60 -17.06 5.00
N SER A 30 9.00 -18.32 5.10
CA SER A 30 9.06 -19.23 3.93
C SER A 30 7.68 -19.51 3.33
N ASP A 31 6.64 -19.34 4.13
CA ASP A 31 5.23 -19.51 3.79
C ASP A 31 4.53 -18.17 3.57
N GLU A 32 5.26 -17.10 3.23
CA GLU A 32 4.66 -15.83 2.84
C GLU A 32 3.80 -15.99 1.56
N TRP A 33 2.56 -15.51 1.62
CA TRP A 33 1.64 -15.50 0.49
C TRP A 33 0.65 -14.35 0.57
N VAL A 34 -0.05 -14.12 -0.54
CA VAL A 34 -1.13 -13.14 -0.65
C VAL A 34 -2.25 -13.70 -1.51
N GLY A 35 -3.51 -13.41 -1.15
CA GLY A 35 -4.65 -13.81 -1.94
C GLY A 35 -4.68 -13.08 -3.29
N ILE A 36 -4.97 -13.80 -4.39
CA ILE A 36 -5.10 -13.18 -5.72
C ILE A 36 -6.19 -12.11 -5.71
N ALA A 37 -7.32 -12.37 -5.04
CA ALA A 37 -8.39 -11.40 -4.89
C ALA A 37 -7.91 -10.14 -4.16
N ASP A 38 -7.14 -10.28 -3.08
CA ASP A 38 -6.60 -9.15 -2.33
C ASP A 38 -5.63 -8.32 -3.17
N MET A 39 -4.80 -8.97 -4.01
CA MET A 39 -3.94 -8.29 -4.97
C MET A 39 -4.75 -7.47 -5.97
N VAL A 40 -5.83 -8.04 -6.53
CA VAL A 40 -6.70 -7.36 -7.50
C VAL A 40 -7.42 -6.17 -6.85
N GLU A 41 -7.96 -6.34 -5.64
CA GLU A 41 -8.62 -5.24 -4.93
C GLU A 41 -7.64 -4.14 -4.52
N SER A 42 -6.44 -4.50 -4.07
CA SER A 42 -5.41 -3.50 -3.77
C SER A 42 -5.01 -2.69 -5.00
N ALA A 43 -4.89 -3.33 -6.16
CA ALA A 43 -4.63 -2.63 -7.42
C ALA A 43 -5.74 -1.61 -7.76
N LYS A 44 -7.01 -1.96 -7.52
CA LYS A 44 -8.14 -1.02 -7.71
C LYS A 44 -8.05 0.16 -6.75
N VAL A 45 -7.76 -0.08 -5.47
CA VAL A 45 -7.59 1.00 -4.47
C VAL A 45 -6.46 1.94 -4.88
N MET A 46 -5.32 1.41 -5.30
CA MET A 46 -4.20 2.21 -5.78
C MET A 46 -4.57 3.03 -7.02
N ALA A 47 -5.28 2.44 -7.99
CA ALA A 47 -5.73 3.13 -9.18
C ALA A 47 -6.71 4.28 -8.86
N ILE A 48 -7.68 4.04 -7.97
CA ILE A 48 -8.65 5.06 -7.54
C ILE A 48 -7.94 6.18 -6.77
N GLY A 49 -7.08 5.83 -5.81
CA GLY A 49 -6.33 6.81 -5.03
C GLY A 49 -5.45 7.70 -5.92
N LEU A 50 -4.72 7.09 -6.86
CA LEU A 50 -3.92 7.83 -7.83
C LEU A 50 -4.78 8.74 -8.71
N ASN A 51 -5.95 8.26 -9.16
CA ASN A 51 -6.86 9.08 -9.95
C ASN A 51 -7.36 10.32 -9.17
N VAL A 52 -7.72 10.14 -7.89
CA VAL A 52 -8.13 11.24 -7.01
C VAL A 52 -6.99 12.24 -6.81
N LEU A 53 -5.76 11.76 -6.59
CA LEU A 53 -4.59 12.63 -6.40
C LEU A 53 -4.23 13.43 -7.66
N LEU A 54 -4.33 12.82 -8.84
CA LEU A 54 -3.93 13.46 -10.10
C LEU A 54 -5.02 14.32 -10.74
N ARG A 55 -6.29 14.00 -10.52
CA ARG A 55 -7.42 14.63 -11.21
C ARG A 55 -8.41 15.33 -10.28
N GLY A 56 -8.23 15.19 -8.96
CA GLY A 56 -9.21 15.61 -7.97
C GLY A 56 -10.38 14.62 -7.85
N THR A 57 -11.23 14.84 -6.85
CA THR A 57 -12.43 14.04 -6.65
C THR A 57 -13.49 14.43 -7.68
N THR A 58 -13.74 13.57 -8.68
CA THR A 58 -15.00 13.63 -9.43
C THR A 58 -16.09 13.07 -8.54
N GLY A 59 -16.83 13.97 -7.89
CA GLY A 59 -18.11 13.65 -7.25
C GLY A 59 -19.20 13.37 -8.28
#